data_AF-A0AB33AZ85-F1
#
_entry.id   AF-A0AB33AZ85-F1
#
_cell.length_a   1.000
_cell.length_b   1.000
_cell.length_c   1.000
_cell.angle_alpha   90.00
_cell.angle_beta   90.00
_cell.angle_gamma   90.00
#
_symmetry.space_group_name_H-M   'P 1'
#
loop_
_entity.id
_entity.type
_entity.pdbx_description
1 polymer ?
#
loop_
_entity_poly.entity_id
_entity_poly.type
_entity_poly.pdbx_seq_one_letter_code
_entity_poly.pdbx_strand_id
1 'polypeptide(L)'
;MVMKKAELIKKKLEEGLLSINEARILQGLEPIELDPCKQFFKKLESKSNQEQEPLLTITLTDIDAVPIVHYKGKQVDRKLRVTFDWESKSVDKFDMTYIRIEHVPADNKRLNTETILHNHPIVE
;
A
#
# COMPACT_ATOMS: atom_id res chain seq x y z
N MET A 1 -43.44 35.72 -3.05
CA MET A 1 -41.99 35.96 -2.89
C MET A 1 -41.34 34.61 -2.63
N VAL A 2 -40.54 34.10 -3.57
CA VAL A 2 -39.86 32.79 -3.41
C VAL A 2 -38.65 33.02 -2.51
N MET A 3 -38.61 32.39 -1.33
CA MET A 3 -37.44 32.50 -0.46
C MET A 3 -36.23 31.84 -1.13
N LYS A 4 -35.06 32.48 -1.00
CA LYS A 4 -33.83 31.91 -1.55
C LYS A 4 -33.49 30.63 -0.76
N LYS A 5 -32.95 29.61 -1.45
CA LYS A 5 -32.60 28.31 -0.84
C LYS A 5 -31.80 28.44 0.46
N ALA A 6 -30.86 29.39 0.53
CA ALA A 6 -30.05 29.66 1.71
C ALA A 6 -30.86 30.23 2.90
N GLU A 7 -31.82 31.12 2.64
CA GLU A 7 -32.69 31.70 3.68
C GLU A 7 -33.61 30.64 4.28
N LEU A 8 -34.12 29.73 3.44
CA LEU A 8 -34.95 28.61 3.88
C LEU A 8 -34.16 27.63 4.75
N ILE A 9 -32.92 27.32 4.38
CA ILE A 9 -32.04 26.45 5.18
C ILE A 9 -31.73 27.09 6.53
N LYS A 10 -31.42 28.39 6.55
CA LYS A 10 -31.13 29.12 7.80
C LYS A 10 -32.34 29.09 8.75
N LYS A 11 -33.53 29.39 8.24
CA LYS A 11 -34.77 29.34 9.02
C LYS A 11 -35.03 27.95 9.61
N LYS A 12 -34.86 26.88 8.82
CA LYS A 12 -35.07 25.50 9.29
C LYS A 12 -34.04 25.06 10.34
N LEU A 13 -32.81 25.58 10.30
CA LEU A 13 -31.81 25.36 11.35
C LEU A 13 -32.22 26.04 12.65
N GLU A 14 -32.70 27.30 12.59
CA GLU A 14 -33.18 28.06 13.76
C GLU A 14 -34.43 27.42 14.39
N GLU A 15 -35.33 26.87 13.57
CA GLU A 15 -36.53 26.14 14.01
C GLU A 15 -36.22 24.71 14.48
N GLY A 16 -34.97 24.24 14.38
CA GLY A 16 -34.57 22.87 14.76
C GLY A 16 -35.14 21.77 13.85
N LEU A 17 -35.70 22.14 12.70
CA LEU A 17 -36.27 21.23 11.70
C LEU A 17 -35.21 20.62 10.77
N LEU A 18 -33.96 21.04 10.92
CA LEU A 18 -32.83 20.59 10.11
C LEU A 18 -31.59 20.54 10.99
N SER A 19 -30.81 19.47 10.89
CA SER A 19 -29.50 19.39 11.53
C SER A 19 -28.41 20.07 10.70
N ILE A 20 -27.30 20.40 11.35
CA ILE A 20 -26.14 21.03 10.70
C ILE A 20 -25.60 20.15 9.55
N ASN A 21 -25.58 18.82 9.72
CA ASN A 21 -25.09 17.91 8.68
C ASN A 21 -26.04 17.79 7.49
N GLU A 22 -27.35 17.80 7.73
CA GLU A 22 -28.34 17.81 6.64
C GLU A 22 -28.29 19.13 5.85
N ALA A 23 -28.09 20.27 6.53
CA ALA A 23 -27.88 21.56 5.87
C ALA A 23 -26.63 21.57 4.98
N ARG A 24 -25.52 20.94 5.43
CA ARG A 24 -24.29 20.81 4.65
C ARG A 24 -24.48 19.97 3.39
N ILE A 25 -25.19 18.84 3.50
CA ILE A 25 -25.52 18.00 2.34
C ILE A 25 -26.36 18.79 1.32
N LEU A 26 -27.35 19.56 1.77
CA LEU A 26 -28.16 20.41 0.89
C LEU A 26 -27.36 21.51 0.17
N GLN A 27 -26.19 21.87 0.70
CA GLN A 27 -25.22 22.80 0.12
C GLN A 27 -24.11 22.09 -0.69
N GLY A 28 -24.15 20.76 -0.81
CA GLY A 28 -23.13 19.98 -1.52
C GLY A 28 -21.82 19.80 -0.75
N LEU A 29 -21.85 20.01 0.57
CA LEU A 29 -20.70 19.85 1.46
C LEU A 29 -20.79 18.51 2.21
N GLU A 30 -19.63 17.93 2.52
CA GLU A 30 -19.57 16.73 3.36
C GLU A 30 -20.03 17.02 4.80
N PRO A 31 -20.71 16.08 5.49
CA PRO A 31 -21.04 16.19 6.90
C PRO A 31 -19.82 16.47 7.77
N ILE A 32 -20.01 17.16 8.89
CA ILE A 32 -18.98 17.29 9.91
C ILE A 32 -18.98 15.99 10.72
N GLU A 33 -17.95 15.16 10.50
CA GLU A 33 -17.67 14.00 11.34
C GLU A 33 -17.02 14.45 12.64
N LEU A 34 -17.82 14.61 13.69
CA LEU A 34 -17.36 14.96 15.04
C LEU A 34 -16.95 13.73 15.87
N ASP A 35 -17.07 12.53 15.31
CA ASP A 35 -16.72 11.29 16.00
C ASP A 35 -15.18 11.16 16.07
N PRO A 36 -14.57 11.35 17.25
CA PRO A 36 -13.12 11.29 17.41
C PRO A 36 -12.58 9.90 17.08
N CYS A 37 -13.38 8.85 17.29
CA CYS A 37 -13.00 7.48 16.94
C CYS A 37 -12.92 7.32 15.42
N LYS A 38 -13.90 7.81 14.66
CA LYS A 38 -13.83 7.75 13.18
C LYS A 38 -12.70 8.59 12.60
N GLN A 39 -12.43 9.77 13.15
CA GLN A 39 -11.27 10.58 12.75
C GLN A 39 -9.95 9.84 13.03
N PHE A 40 -9.87 9.13 14.16
CA PHE A 40 -8.72 8.31 14.50
C PHE A 40 -8.53 7.15 13.51
N PHE A 41 -9.60 6.43 13.14
CA PHE A 41 -9.53 5.37 12.13
C PHE A 41 -9.17 5.89 10.74
N LYS A 42 -9.75 7.01 10.28
CA LYS A 42 -9.38 7.65 9.01
C LYS A 42 -7.90 8.07 8.99
N LYS A 43 -7.38 8.54 10.13
CA LYS A 43 -5.95 8.86 10.29
C LYS A 43 -5.07 7.60 10.25
N LEU A 44 -5.52 6.48 10.82
CA LEU A 44 -4.83 5.20 10.74
C LEU A 44 -4.83 4.64 9.32
N GLU A 45 -5.96 4.68 8.62
CA GLU A 45 -6.08 4.29 7.21
C GLU A 45 -5.19 5.16 6.31
N SER A 46 -5.14 6.47 6.55
CA SER A 46 -4.22 7.37 5.81
C SER A 46 -2.75 7.08 6.09
N LYS A 47 -2.41 6.50 7.24
CA LYS A 47 -1.05 6.07 7.59
C LYS A 47 -0.71 4.70 7.01
N SER A 48 -1.66 3.76 6.95
CA SER A 48 -1.46 2.46 6.29
C SER A 48 -1.46 2.57 4.76
N ASN A 49 -2.06 3.63 4.22
CA ASN A 49 -2.01 4.00 2.80
C ASN A 49 -0.79 4.87 2.44
N GLN A 50 0.20 5.04 3.33
CA GLN A 50 1.54 5.28 2.80
C GLN A 50 1.89 4.02 2.02
N GLU A 51 1.91 4.11 0.69
CA GLU A 51 2.32 3.03 -0.23
C GLU A 51 3.64 2.46 0.27
N GLN A 52 3.58 1.44 1.13
CA GLN A 52 4.76 0.74 1.56
C GLN A 52 5.24 0.02 0.30
N GLU A 53 6.40 0.45 -0.20
CA GLU A 53 6.98 -0.16 -1.38
C GLU A 53 7.04 -1.68 -1.18
N PRO A 54 6.54 -2.47 -2.14
CA PRO A 54 6.52 -3.91 -2.00
C PRO A 54 7.93 -4.44 -1.77
N LEU A 55 8.08 -5.38 -0.83
CA LEU A 55 9.37 -5.99 -0.49
C LEU A 55 10.04 -6.61 -1.73
N LEU A 56 9.26 -7.31 -2.55
CA LEU A 56 9.68 -7.95 -3.78
C LEU A 56 8.56 -7.78 -4.83
N THR A 57 8.92 -7.30 -6.01
CA THR A 57 8.05 -7.35 -7.21
C THR A 57 8.82 -8.06 -8.31
N ILE A 58 8.24 -9.14 -8.82
CA ILE A 58 8.73 -9.86 -10.01
C ILE A 58 7.67 -9.71 -11.08
N THR A 59 8.06 -9.15 -12.22
CA THR A 59 7.17 -8.96 -13.35
C THR A 59 7.75 -9.66 -14.57
N LEU A 60 6.94 -10.51 -15.19
CA LEU A 60 7.24 -11.21 -16.43
C LEU A 60 6.23 -10.74 -17.47
N THR A 61 6.73 -10.33 -18.64
CA THR A 61 5.86 -10.00 -19.79
C THR A 61 5.37 -11.26 -20.51
N ASP A 62 6.17 -12.32 -20.46
CA ASP A 62 5.91 -13.65 -21.00
C ASP A 62 6.70 -14.69 -20.19
N ILE A 63 6.35 -15.98 -20.27
CA ILE A 63 7.00 -17.06 -19.52
C ILE A 63 8.49 -17.19 -19.83
N ASP A 64 8.91 -16.89 -21.06
CA ASP A 64 10.30 -16.98 -21.51
C ASP A 64 11.05 -15.64 -21.40
N ALA A 65 10.38 -14.57 -20.93
CA ALA A 65 10.98 -13.26 -20.81
C ALA A 65 11.95 -13.17 -19.62
N VAL A 66 12.92 -12.26 -19.71
CA VAL A 66 13.78 -11.90 -18.57
C VAL A 66 12.94 -11.09 -17.57
N PRO A 67 12.80 -11.53 -16.30
CA PRO A 67 11.96 -10.83 -15.33
C PRO A 67 12.53 -9.46 -14.97
N ILE A 68 11.64 -8.49 -14.79
CA ILE A 68 11.94 -7.24 -14.09
C ILE A 68 11.77 -7.52 -12.61
N VAL A 69 12.81 -7.27 -11.82
CA VAL A 69 12.79 -7.53 -10.37
C VAL A 69 13.11 -6.27 -9.62
N HIS A 70 12.21 -5.89 -8.71
CA HIS A 70 12.41 -4.84 -7.72
C HIS A 70 12.49 -5.49 -6.34
N TYR A 71 13.51 -5.12 -5.56
CA TYR A 71 13.67 -5.55 -4.17
C TYR A 71 13.82 -4.31 -3.29
N LYS A 72 12.93 -4.16 -2.28
CA LYS A 72 12.83 -2.96 -1.43
C LYS A 72 12.81 -1.66 -2.25
N GLY A 73 11.93 -1.63 -3.26
CA GLY A 73 11.76 -0.50 -4.17
C GLY A 73 12.85 -0.31 -5.24
N LYS A 74 13.99 -1.00 -5.16
CA LYS A 74 15.10 -0.82 -6.10
C LYS A 74 15.11 -1.90 -7.18
N GLN A 75 15.21 -1.50 -8.44
CA GLN A 75 15.41 -2.44 -9.54
C GLN A 75 16.77 -3.12 -9.40
N VAL A 76 16.79 -4.45 -9.50
CA VAL A 76 18.02 -5.23 -9.55
C VAL A 76 18.33 -5.52 -11.01
N ASP A 77 19.41 -4.97 -11.54
CA ASP A 77 19.86 -5.19 -12.92
C ASP A 77 20.89 -6.32 -13.03
N ARG A 78 21.21 -6.74 -14.26
CA ARG A 78 22.23 -7.78 -14.57
C ARG A 78 22.06 -9.06 -13.72
N LYS A 79 20.81 -9.47 -13.57
CA LYS A 79 20.40 -10.65 -12.82
C LYS A 79 20.87 -11.91 -13.54
N LEU A 80 21.41 -12.84 -12.79
CA LEU A 80 21.80 -14.17 -13.29
C LEU A 80 20.76 -15.21 -12.90
N ARG A 81 20.25 -15.12 -11.67
CA ARG A 81 19.27 -16.06 -11.14
C ARG A 81 18.37 -15.39 -10.12
N VAL A 82 17.07 -15.68 -10.20
CA VAL A 82 16.06 -15.23 -9.25
C VAL A 82 15.31 -16.47 -8.76
N THR A 83 15.29 -16.68 -7.45
CA THR A 83 14.53 -17.75 -6.80
C THR A 83 13.58 -17.12 -5.80
N PHE A 84 12.30 -17.43 -5.95
CA PHE A 84 11.25 -17.16 -4.98
C PHE A 84 10.63 -18.50 -4.61
N ASP A 85 10.81 -18.90 -3.37
CA ASP A 85 10.22 -20.11 -2.82
C ASP A 85 9.25 -19.71 -1.71
N TRP A 86 8.07 -20.32 -1.73
CA TRP A 86 7.01 -20.06 -0.77
C TRP A 86 6.27 -21.35 -0.49
N GLU A 87 6.24 -21.75 0.77
CA GLU A 87 5.46 -22.89 1.26
C GLU A 87 4.31 -22.37 2.14
N SER A 88 3.09 -22.89 1.93
CA SER A 88 1.96 -22.59 2.82
C SER A 88 2.27 -23.09 4.24
N LYS A 89 1.84 -22.35 5.26
CA LYS A 89 2.09 -22.71 6.67
C LYS A 89 1.59 -24.13 6.98
N SER A 90 2.46 -24.94 7.56
CA SER A 90 2.10 -26.17 8.27
C SER A 90 2.16 -25.92 9.78
N VAL A 91 1.56 -26.81 10.57
CA VAL A 91 1.43 -26.65 12.04
C VAL A 91 2.78 -26.44 12.75
N ASP A 92 3.88 -26.95 12.17
CA ASP A 92 5.19 -27.02 12.83
C ASP A 92 6.26 -26.13 12.18
N LYS A 93 5.95 -25.34 11.15
CA LYS A 93 6.94 -24.54 10.42
C LYS A 93 6.54 -23.06 10.31
N PHE A 94 7.38 -22.19 10.87
CA PHE A 94 7.27 -20.73 10.74
C PHE A 94 8.22 -20.23 9.64
N ASP A 95 7.76 -19.29 8.83
CA ASP A 95 8.51 -18.50 7.83
C ASP A 95 9.28 -19.29 6.75
N MET A 96 8.53 -19.88 5.80
CA MET A 96 9.06 -20.64 4.66
C MET A 96 9.14 -19.84 3.36
N THR A 97 9.13 -18.51 3.43
CA THR A 97 9.32 -17.67 2.24
C THR A 97 10.79 -17.37 2.07
N TYR A 98 11.41 -17.88 1.02
CA TYR A 98 12.83 -17.72 0.73
C TYR A 98 13.02 -16.95 -0.58
N ILE A 99 13.85 -15.91 -0.53
CA ILE A 99 14.19 -15.10 -1.71
C ILE A 99 15.70 -15.16 -1.92
N ARG A 100 16.12 -15.46 -3.14
CA ARG A 100 17.52 -15.38 -3.56
C ARG A 100 17.64 -14.72 -4.92
N ILE A 101 18.41 -13.64 -4.99
CA ILE A 101 18.69 -12.92 -6.22
C ILE A 101 20.20 -12.86 -6.41
N GLU A 102 20.71 -13.57 -7.42
CA GLU A 102 22.10 -13.44 -7.88
C GLU A 102 22.18 -12.38 -8.99
N HIS A 103 23.13 -11.47 -8.87
CA HIS A 103 23.36 -10.44 -9.88
C HIS A 103 24.84 -10.05 -9.98
N VAL A 104 25.19 -9.40 -11.10
CA VAL A 104 26.50 -8.78 -11.28
C VAL A 104 26.39 -7.28 -10.98
N PRO A 105 27.15 -6.73 -10.03
CA PRO A 105 27.09 -5.29 -9.73
C PRO A 105 27.51 -4.46 -10.95
N ALA A 106 26.90 -3.29 -11.13
CA ALA A 106 27.16 -2.41 -12.27
C ALA A 106 28.65 -2.00 -12.35
N ASP A 107 29.27 -1.73 -11.19
CA ASP A 107 30.64 -1.21 -11.09
C ASP A 107 31.73 -2.30 -11.14
N ASN A 108 31.34 -3.58 -11.29
CA ASN A 108 32.27 -4.69 -11.13
C ASN A 108 33.08 -4.97 -12.41
N LYS A 109 34.32 -4.46 -12.44
CA LYS A 109 35.30 -4.71 -13.53
C LYS A 109 35.77 -6.17 -13.62
N ARG A 110 35.54 -6.99 -12.58
CA ARG A 110 36.11 -8.35 -12.45
C ARG A 110 35.08 -9.48 -12.50
N LEU A 111 33.84 -9.22 -12.94
CA LEU A 111 32.77 -10.23 -13.10
C LEU A 111 32.38 -10.99 -11.81
N ASN A 112 32.74 -10.50 -10.62
CA ASN A 112 32.29 -11.14 -9.38
C ASN A 112 30.78 -10.96 -9.19
N THR A 113 30.13 -12.03 -8.74
CA THR A 113 28.69 -12.08 -8.46
C THR A 113 28.38 -11.71 -7.02
N GLU A 114 27.26 -11.00 -6.83
CA GLU A 114 26.68 -10.70 -5.52
C GLU A 114 25.35 -11.45 -5.37
N THR A 115 24.96 -11.72 -4.12
CA THR A 115 23.71 -12.41 -3.81
C THR A 115 22.93 -11.68 -2.74
N ILE A 116 21.68 -11.36 -3.04
CA ILE A 116 20.69 -10.89 -2.07
C ILE A 116 19.95 -12.13 -1.54
N LEU A 117 19.96 -12.31 -0.22
CA LEU A 117 19.24 -13.38 0.48
C LEU A 117 18.21 -12.79 1.45
N HIS A 118 17.03 -13.38 1.49
CA HIS A 118 15.98 -13.07 2.47
C HIS A 118 15.48 -14.36 3.10
N ASN A 119 15.32 -14.37 4.43
CA ASN A 119 14.94 -15.54 5.23
C ASN A 119 15.74 -16.80 4.85
N HIS A 120 17.06 -16.65 4.72
CA HIS A 120 17.93 -17.79 4.44
C HIS A 120 17.83 -18.77 5.63
N PRO A 121 17.46 -20.04 5.40
CA PRO A 121 17.38 -21.01 6.48
C PRO A 121 18.75 -21.13 7.15
N ILE A 122 18.77 -20.99 8.46
CA ILE A 122 19.94 -21.32 9.27
C ILE A 122 19.98 -22.84 9.29
N VAL A 123 20.76 -23.43 8.40
CA VAL A 123 21.03 -24.87 8.42
C VAL A 123 21.96 -25.12 9.62
N GLU A 124 21.47 -25.86 10.62
CA GLU A 124 22.31 -26.48 11.66
C GLU A 124 23.12 -27.66 11.08
#